data_AF-A0A9Q9F9M5-F1
#
_entry.id   AF-A0A9Q9F9M5-F1
#
_cell.length_a   1.000
_cell.length_b   1.000
_cell.length_c   1.000
_cell.angle_alpha   90.00
_cell.angle_beta   90.00
_cell.angle_gamma   90.00
#
_symmetry.space_group_name_H-M   'P 1'
#
loop_
_entity.id
_entity.type
_entity.pdbx_description
1 polymer ?
#
loop_
_entity_poly.entity_id
_entity_poly.type
_entity_poly.pdbx_seq_one_letter_code
_entity_poly.pdbx_strand_id
1 'polypeptide(L)'
;MDCGTVCPICFSEYTSTGNHRIMSLQCGHLFGSQCIQKWMGKKSRMQCPLCSIKSTKRQIRPVYASKIVAIDTENEQMLLERCLKEEKEKNEYIEICAGLKAQVEALKAELSRVIEERTRDAFIIHKQKKFSINVGFSTNNSIIEYDESSCTIVVTRKNGKEVGIQKFESYDFSKSEFVVLGEGLCMGNISLSPFNQGLGLFPIGNVLNIVNVYSGSIVAKYTVHNKIESTCFDKDDKNTVYCGDNRGSVYFINISSCEPFKALKVSNISIHSICKKGLEVFASTIYQTYKIVFSGSHAPYYLEMEPYSICTNMSEYKDHLLLTFRGLDFRVKHLICGKKEVYLSLGVKQVKRHRDRIYRDYIYIVDDERNSIRIIEVHSLEAVYTYTFKEKILDFFVCNTFLFVLTRFTIHIFSNNT
;
A
#
# COMPACT_ATOMS: atom_id res chain seq x y z
N MET A 1 34.21 17.11 -24.43
CA MET A 1 35.67 17.15 -24.66
C MET A 1 35.94 18.33 -25.56
N ASP A 2 36.64 19.35 -25.07
CA ASP A 2 36.80 20.65 -25.76
C ASP A 2 37.89 20.59 -26.86
N CYS A 3 37.67 19.76 -27.87
CA CYS A 3 38.61 19.55 -28.97
C CYS A 3 38.41 20.57 -30.10
N GLY A 4 38.70 21.86 -29.86
CA GLY A 4 38.66 22.85 -30.95
C GLY A 4 39.20 24.24 -30.64
N THR A 5 39.34 24.61 -29.35
CA THR A 5 39.70 25.97 -28.93
C THR A 5 41.16 26.13 -28.51
N VAL A 6 41.90 25.03 -28.35
CA VAL A 6 43.29 25.02 -27.85
C VAL A 6 44.27 24.39 -28.83
N CYS A 7 45.51 24.85 -28.80
CA CYS A 7 46.60 24.30 -29.61
C CYS A 7 47.03 22.92 -29.12
N PRO A 8 47.05 21.87 -29.97
CA PRO A 8 47.47 20.53 -29.57
C PRO A 8 48.93 20.38 -29.14
N ILE A 9 49.79 21.36 -29.45
CA ILE A 9 51.23 21.32 -29.11
C ILE A 9 51.47 21.80 -27.67
N CYS A 10 50.77 22.85 -27.24
CA CYS A 10 51.00 23.49 -25.94
C CYS A 10 49.77 23.56 -25.03
N PHE A 11 48.62 23.10 -25.51
CA PHE A 11 47.32 23.11 -24.83
C PHE A 11 46.84 24.51 -24.38
N SER A 12 47.33 25.56 -25.04
CA SER A 12 46.89 26.95 -24.79
C SER A 12 45.85 27.40 -25.82
N GLU A 13 44.99 28.33 -25.43
CA GLU A 13 43.98 28.92 -26.33
C GLU A 13 44.61 29.62 -27.53
N TYR A 14 43.92 29.54 -28.67
CA TYR A 14 44.32 30.26 -29.87
C TYR A 14 44.08 31.75 -29.77
N THR A 15 44.99 32.54 -30.33
CA THR A 15 44.78 33.99 -30.49
C THR A 15 44.44 34.34 -31.93
N SER A 16 43.67 35.41 -32.13
CA SER A 16 43.39 35.95 -33.48
C SER A 16 44.61 36.66 -34.08
N THR A 17 45.51 37.17 -33.23
CA THR A 17 46.72 37.92 -33.60
C THR A 17 47.91 37.53 -32.71
N GLY A 18 49.13 37.90 -33.11
CA GLY A 18 50.34 37.70 -32.30
C GLY A 18 50.98 36.31 -32.37
N ASN A 19 51.72 35.94 -31.32
CA ASN A 19 52.61 34.77 -31.28
C ASN A 19 51.89 33.43 -31.12
N HIS A 20 50.62 33.44 -30.73
CA HIS A 20 49.80 32.23 -30.65
C HIS A 20 48.68 32.20 -31.69
N ARG A 21 48.90 32.92 -32.79
CA ARG A 21 47.93 33.05 -33.87
C ARG A 21 47.64 31.71 -34.54
N ILE A 22 46.38 31.45 -34.88
CA ILE A 22 45.98 30.24 -35.61
C ILE A 22 46.68 30.16 -36.98
N MET A 23 47.40 29.07 -37.18
CA MET A 23 48.00 28.68 -38.46
C MET A 23 47.46 27.32 -38.88
N SER A 24 47.11 27.17 -40.15
CA SER A 24 46.73 25.90 -40.76
C SER A 24 47.89 25.33 -41.58
N LEU A 25 48.09 24.01 -41.50
CA LEU A 25 48.98 23.27 -42.38
C LEU A 25 48.28 22.87 -43.68
N GLN A 26 49.03 22.31 -44.63
CA GLN A 26 48.46 21.78 -45.88
C GLN A 26 47.37 20.73 -45.63
N CYS A 27 47.49 19.97 -44.54
CA CYS A 27 46.52 18.96 -44.14
C CYS A 27 45.28 19.50 -43.42
N GLY A 28 45.14 20.82 -43.28
CA GLY A 28 44.00 21.47 -42.62
C GLY A 28 44.12 21.62 -41.09
N HIS A 29 44.92 20.79 -40.42
CA HIS A 29 45.12 20.87 -38.97
C HIS A 29 45.67 22.23 -38.51
N LEU A 30 45.17 22.67 -37.35
CA LEU A 30 45.41 24.00 -36.78
C LEU A 30 46.41 23.95 -35.62
N PHE A 31 47.29 24.96 -35.55
CA PHE A 31 48.29 25.12 -34.49
C PHE A 31 48.57 26.60 -34.22
N GLY A 32 49.11 26.93 -33.05
CA GLY A 32 49.61 28.27 -32.75
C GLY A 32 50.88 28.59 -33.56
N SER A 33 51.02 29.84 -34.00
CA SER A 33 52.09 30.27 -34.91
C SER A 33 53.48 30.01 -34.34
N GLN A 34 53.74 30.34 -33.08
CA GLN A 34 55.02 30.05 -32.44
C GLN A 34 55.25 28.55 -32.21
N CYS A 35 54.19 27.79 -31.89
CA CYS A 35 54.30 26.35 -31.66
C CYS A 35 54.73 25.63 -32.94
N ILE A 36 54.10 25.96 -34.07
CA ILE A 36 54.42 25.31 -35.32
C ILE A 36 55.77 25.75 -35.91
N GLN A 37 56.17 27.00 -35.66
CA GLN A 37 57.52 27.48 -35.98
C GLN A 37 58.59 26.76 -35.18
N LYS A 38 58.39 26.58 -33.86
CA LYS A 38 59.30 25.79 -33.00
C LYS A 38 59.37 24.34 -33.45
N TRP A 39 58.22 23.74 -33.79
CA TRP A 39 58.14 22.36 -34.29
C TRP A 39 58.88 22.16 -35.62
N MET A 40 58.79 23.12 -36.53
CA MET A 40 59.54 23.12 -37.79
C MET A 40 61.05 23.33 -37.57
N GLY A 41 61.43 24.17 -36.59
CA GLY A 41 62.81 24.52 -36.29
C GLY A 41 63.53 25.15 -37.51
N LYS A 42 64.79 24.77 -37.73
CA LYS A 42 65.59 25.22 -38.90
C LYS A 42 65.30 24.44 -40.20
N LYS A 43 64.39 23.45 -40.17
CA LYS A 43 64.11 22.57 -41.32
C LYS A 43 63.17 23.27 -42.32
N SER A 44 63.35 23.00 -43.61
CA SER A 44 62.47 23.52 -44.67
C SER A 44 61.16 22.73 -44.83
N ARG A 45 61.09 21.54 -44.21
CA ARG A 45 59.96 20.61 -44.22
C ARG A 45 59.77 20.00 -42.83
N MET A 46 58.53 19.73 -42.47
CA MET A 46 58.16 19.02 -41.25
C MET A 46 56.99 18.07 -41.49
N GLN A 47 56.69 17.21 -40.53
CA GLN A 47 55.47 16.40 -40.49
C GLN A 47 54.47 17.01 -39.51
N CYS A 48 53.19 17.00 -39.88
CA CYS A 48 52.10 17.44 -39.00
C CYS A 48 52.10 16.61 -37.70
N PRO A 49 52.04 17.24 -36.51
CA PRO A 49 51.97 16.51 -35.23
C PRO A 49 50.75 15.58 -35.09
N LEU A 50 49.64 15.87 -35.79
CA LEU A 50 48.39 15.11 -35.65
C LEU A 50 48.25 13.98 -36.66
N CYS A 51 48.69 14.18 -37.90
CA CYS A 51 48.45 13.22 -38.99
C CYS A 51 49.69 12.83 -39.79
N SER A 52 50.89 13.31 -39.41
CA SER A 52 52.18 12.98 -40.04
C SER A 52 52.34 13.37 -41.53
N ILE A 53 51.35 14.03 -42.12
CA ILE A 53 51.42 14.57 -43.49
C ILE A 53 52.51 15.64 -43.55
N LYS A 54 53.37 15.57 -44.59
CA LYS A 54 54.48 16.50 -44.79
C LYS A 54 53.94 17.89 -45.14
N SER A 55 54.55 18.93 -44.59
CA SER A 55 54.24 20.33 -44.88
C SER A 55 55.52 21.16 -44.96
N THR A 56 55.54 22.10 -45.91
CA THR A 56 56.64 23.05 -46.11
C THR A 56 56.30 24.43 -45.52
N LYS A 57 57.31 25.28 -45.29
CA LYS A 57 57.11 26.63 -44.73
C LYS A 57 56.09 27.48 -45.52
N ARG A 58 56.06 27.34 -46.85
CA ARG A 58 55.12 28.06 -47.73
C ARG A 58 53.67 27.57 -47.62
N GLN A 59 53.47 26.38 -47.06
CA GLN A 59 52.16 25.76 -46.90
C GLN A 59 51.56 25.96 -45.51
N ILE A 60 52.27 26.68 -44.62
CA ILE A 60 51.73 27.12 -43.34
C ILE A 60 51.04 28.46 -43.58
N ARG A 61 49.71 28.50 -43.41
CA ARG A 61 48.90 29.68 -43.73
C ARG A 61 48.21 30.21 -42.47
N PRO A 62 48.25 31.53 -42.22
CA PRO A 62 47.47 32.12 -41.14
C PRO A 62 45.97 32.00 -41.43
N VAL A 63 45.19 31.65 -40.42
CA VAL A 63 43.73 31.68 -40.50
C VAL A 63 43.25 33.04 -39.98
N TYR A 64 42.33 33.66 -40.71
CA TYR A 64 41.66 34.91 -40.32
C TYR A 64 40.19 34.58 -40.08
N ALA A 65 39.82 34.34 -38.83
CA ALA A 65 38.45 34.05 -38.45
C ALA A 65 38.17 34.65 -37.07
N SER A 66 37.01 35.28 -36.90
CA SER A 66 36.59 35.86 -35.61
C SER A 66 36.13 34.80 -34.61
N LYS A 67 35.65 33.64 -35.10
CA LYS A 67 35.26 32.47 -34.30
C LYS A 67 35.24 31.23 -35.21
N ILE A 68 35.86 30.13 -34.79
CA ILE A 68 35.81 28.83 -35.48
C ILE A 68 35.19 27.83 -34.52
N VAL A 69 34.08 27.21 -34.92
CA VAL A 69 33.40 26.14 -34.16
C VAL A 69 33.15 25.00 -35.14
N ALA A 70 33.64 23.81 -34.81
CA ALA A 70 33.22 22.61 -35.51
C ALA A 70 31.84 22.20 -34.97
N ILE A 71 30.84 22.14 -35.86
CA ILE A 71 29.50 21.65 -35.53
C ILE A 71 29.46 20.19 -35.97
N ASP A 72 29.25 19.28 -35.03
CA ASP A 72 29.13 17.86 -35.28
C ASP A 72 27.69 17.54 -35.76
N THR A 73 27.50 17.49 -37.07
CA THR A 73 26.19 17.22 -37.71
C THR A 73 25.83 15.74 -37.77
N GLU A 74 26.78 14.81 -37.55
CA GLU A 74 26.51 13.37 -37.61
C GLU A 74 25.80 12.88 -36.34
N ASN A 75 26.16 13.41 -35.17
CA ASN A 75 25.48 13.10 -33.92
C ASN A 75 24.03 13.61 -33.88
N GLU A 76 23.74 14.75 -34.50
CA GLU A 76 22.39 15.35 -34.49
C GLU A 76 21.38 14.47 -35.24
N GLN A 77 21.75 13.94 -36.42
CA GLN A 77 20.86 13.09 -37.21
C GLN A 77 20.59 11.75 -36.52
N MET A 78 21.61 11.10 -35.98
CA MET A 78 21.44 9.84 -35.24
C MET A 78 20.58 10.01 -33.99
N LEU A 79 20.74 11.12 -33.26
CA LEU A 79 19.90 11.44 -32.11
C LEU A 79 18.45 11.71 -32.51
N LEU A 80 18.22 12.42 -33.62
CA LEU A 80 16.89 12.70 -34.13
C LEU A 80 16.17 11.41 -34.54
N GLU A 81 16.84 10.51 -35.26
CA GLU A 81 16.27 9.21 -35.65
C GLU A 81 15.93 8.35 -34.43
N ARG A 82 16.79 8.34 -33.40
CA ARG A 82 16.50 7.62 -32.14
C ARG A 82 15.30 8.21 -31.41
N CYS A 83 15.22 9.53 -31.29
CA CYS A 83 14.08 10.23 -30.69
C CYS A 83 12.77 9.93 -31.42
N LEU A 84 12.77 9.96 -32.76
CA LEU A 84 11.58 9.66 -33.56
C LEU A 84 11.12 8.21 -33.40
N LYS A 85 12.06 7.27 -33.29
CA LYS A 85 11.74 5.85 -33.06
C LYS A 85 11.13 5.65 -31.66
N GLU A 86 11.74 6.22 -30.63
CA GLU A 86 11.24 6.15 -29.25
C GLU A 86 9.85 6.82 -29.12
N GLU A 87 9.62 7.93 -29.82
CA GLU A 87 8.33 8.61 -29.84
C GLU A 87 7.24 7.77 -30.52
N LYS A 88 7.58 7.09 -31.62
CA LYS A 88 6.66 6.17 -32.29
C LYS A 88 6.29 4.99 -31.40
N GLU A 89 7.28 4.33 -30.79
CA GLU A 89 7.04 3.22 -29.86
C GLU A 89 6.18 3.67 -28.67
N LYS A 90 6.47 4.85 -28.09
CA LYS A 90 5.68 5.42 -27.01
C LYS A 90 4.22 5.66 -27.42
N ASN A 91 3.98 6.18 -28.62
CA ASN A 91 2.63 6.43 -29.12
C ASN A 91 1.84 5.12 -29.31
N GLU A 92 2.49 4.07 -29.83
CA GLU A 92 1.90 2.73 -29.93
C GLU A 92 1.54 2.17 -28.54
N TYR A 93 2.42 2.31 -27.54
CA TYR A 93 2.11 1.90 -26.15
C TYR A 93 0.96 2.70 -25.54
N ILE A 94 0.86 4.01 -25.81
CA ILE A 94 -0.23 4.84 -25.31
C ILE A 94 -1.56 4.37 -25.89
N GLU A 95 -1.60 4.05 -27.18
CA GLU A 95 -2.79 3.58 -27.87
C GLU A 95 -3.26 2.21 -27.33
N ILE A 96 -2.34 1.27 -27.15
CA ILE A 96 -2.62 -0.04 -26.53
C ILE A 96 -3.13 0.14 -25.09
N CYS A 97 -2.47 0.98 -24.28
CA CYS A 97 -2.90 1.24 -22.91
C CYS A 97 -4.29 1.86 -22.85
N ALA A 98 -4.61 2.79 -23.77
CA ALA A 98 -5.93 3.40 -23.86
C ALA A 98 -7.00 2.36 -24.21
N GLY A 99 -6.72 1.47 -25.17
CA GLY A 99 -7.61 0.38 -25.56
C GLY A 99 -7.88 -0.60 -24.41
N LEU A 100 -6.83 -1.06 -23.73
CA LEU A 100 -6.97 -1.94 -22.56
C LEU A 100 -7.73 -1.26 -21.42
N LYS A 101 -7.47 0.01 -21.16
CA LYS A 101 -8.18 0.78 -20.13
C LYS A 101 -9.67 0.89 -20.43
N ALA A 102 -10.04 1.14 -21.69
CA ALA A 102 -11.43 1.18 -22.11
C ALA A 102 -12.12 -0.18 -21.96
N GLN A 103 -11.45 -1.28 -22.33
CA GLN A 103 -11.96 -2.64 -22.14
C GLN A 103 -12.18 -2.98 -20.66
N VAL A 104 -11.24 -2.61 -19.79
CA VAL A 104 -11.37 -2.79 -18.33
C VAL A 104 -12.56 -2.02 -17.78
N GLU A 105 -12.76 -0.77 -18.18
CA GLU A 105 -13.91 0.02 -17.73
C GLU A 105 -15.24 -0.53 -18.25
N ALA A 106 -15.29 -1.03 -19.48
CA ALA A 106 -16.48 -1.70 -20.03
C ALA A 106 -16.83 -2.98 -19.26
N LEU A 107 -15.83 -3.83 -18.98
CA LEU A 107 -16.01 -5.06 -18.20
C LEU A 107 -16.43 -4.77 -16.75
N LYS A 108 -15.89 -3.72 -16.12
CA LYS A 108 -16.31 -3.27 -14.79
C LYS A 108 -17.76 -2.78 -14.78
N ALA A 109 -18.18 -2.04 -15.80
CA ALA A 109 -19.55 -1.57 -15.94
C ALA A 109 -20.52 -2.75 -16.09
N GLU A 110 -20.17 -3.74 -16.92
CA GLU A 110 -21.00 -4.94 -17.11
C GLU A 110 -21.06 -5.79 -15.83
N LEU A 111 -19.93 -5.95 -15.12
CA LEU A 111 -19.90 -6.61 -13.82
C LEU A 111 -20.77 -5.87 -12.79
N SER A 112 -20.74 -4.54 -12.79
CA SER A 112 -21.58 -3.72 -11.92
C SER A 112 -23.06 -3.92 -12.24
N ARG A 113 -23.43 -3.95 -13.52
CA ARG A 113 -24.79 -4.22 -13.99
C ARG A 113 -25.29 -5.60 -13.56
N VAL A 114 -24.46 -6.63 -13.68
CA VAL A 114 -24.79 -8.00 -13.23
C VAL A 114 -24.90 -8.09 -11.69
N ILE A 115 -24.07 -7.34 -10.96
CA ILE A 115 -24.19 -7.22 -9.50
C ILE A 115 -25.51 -6.53 -9.13
N GLU A 116 -25.85 -5.44 -9.80
CA GLU A 116 -27.11 -4.70 -9.61
C GLU A 116 -28.34 -5.59 -9.91
N GLU A 117 -28.27 -6.40 -10.96
CA GLU A 117 -29.31 -7.38 -11.29
C GLU A 117 -29.44 -8.51 -10.27
N ARG A 118 -28.34 -8.90 -9.61
CA ARG A 118 -28.29 -9.85 -8.47
C ARG A 118 -28.71 -9.24 -7.13
N THR A 119 -28.55 -7.93 -6.92
CA THR A 119 -28.98 -7.24 -5.69
C THR A 119 -30.49 -7.12 -5.53
N ARG A 120 -31.29 -7.69 -6.45
CA ARG A 120 -32.73 -7.89 -6.25
C ARG A 120 -33.07 -8.80 -5.07
N ASP A 121 -32.13 -9.63 -4.61
CA ASP A 121 -32.17 -10.20 -3.26
C ASP A 121 -31.56 -9.20 -2.26
N ALA A 122 -32.35 -8.18 -1.90
CA ALA A 122 -31.92 -7.12 -1.01
C ALA A 122 -31.43 -7.71 0.33
N PHE A 123 -30.20 -7.40 0.72
CA PHE A 123 -29.70 -7.80 2.03
C PHE A 123 -30.54 -7.16 3.13
N ILE A 124 -31.17 -8.01 3.94
CA ILE A 124 -31.91 -7.53 5.10
C ILE A 124 -30.99 -7.66 6.32
N ILE A 125 -30.86 -6.56 7.06
CA ILE A 125 -30.16 -6.53 8.36
C ILE A 125 -30.77 -7.57 9.31
N HIS A 126 -29.93 -8.37 9.97
CA HIS A 126 -30.32 -9.46 10.89
C HIS A 126 -31.06 -8.98 12.16
N LYS A 127 -32.35 -8.69 12.07
CA LYS A 127 -33.12 -8.09 13.19
C LYS A 127 -33.57 -9.12 14.23
N GLN A 128 -33.79 -10.37 13.84
CA GLN A 128 -34.34 -11.39 14.74
C GLN A 128 -33.22 -12.06 15.55
N LYS A 129 -33.38 -12.07 16.88
CA LYS A 129 -32.47 -12.80 17.77
C LYS A 129 -32.80 -14.29 17.69
N LYS A 130 -31.85 -15.10 17.18
CA LYS A 130 -31.99 -16.56 17.06
C LYS A 130 -31.79 -17.23 18.42
N PHE A 131 -30.59 -17.10 18.99
CA PHE A 131 -30.24 -17.65 20.30
C PHE A 131 -29.03 -16.93 20.89
N SER A 132 -28.55 -17.40 22.03
CA SER A 132 -27.35 -16.86 22.67
C SER A 132 -26.54 -17.97 23.30
N ILE A 133 -25.22 -17.85 23.23
CA ILE A 133 -24.28 -18.84 23.73
C ILE A 133 -23.58 -18.24 24.94
N ASN A 134 -23.56 -18.94 26.06
CA ASN A 134 -22.70 -18.57 27.17
C ASN A 134 -21.27 -19.01 26.85
N VAL A 135 -20.32 -18.07 26.88
CA VAL A 135 -18.94 -18.36 26.53
C VAL A 135 -18.21 -19.18 27.60
N GLY A 136 -18.71 -19.21 28.84
CA GLY A 136 -18.14 -20.00 29.93
C GLY A 136 -16.89 -19.39 30.60
N PHE A 137 -16.51 -18.16 30.26
CA PHE A 137 -15.40 -17.42 30.88
C PHE A 137 -15.64 -15.90 30.81
N SER A 138 -14.92 -15.12 31.62
CA SER A 138 -14.99 -13.65 31.52
C SER A 138 -14.17 -13.21 30.31
N THR A 139 -14.85 -12.72 29.28
CA THR A 139 -14.20 -12.08 28.14
C THR A 139 -13.82 -10.65 28.52
N ASN A 140 -12.55 -10.29 28.32
CA ASN A 140 -12.02 -8.96 28.60
C ASN A 140 -11.10 -8.56 27.44
N ASN A 141 -11.51 -7.56 26.66
CA ASN A 141 -10.85 -7.19 25.40
C ASN A 141 -10.74 -8.36 24.41
N SER A 142 -11.68 -9.30 24.48
CA SER A 142 -11.78 -10.40 23.52
C SER A 142 -12.37 -9.91 22.20
N ILE A 143 -11.97 -10.58 21.13
CA ILE A 143 -12.32 -10.28 19.75
C ILE A 143 -13.04 -11.49 19.18
N ILE A 144 -14.08 -11.28 18.39
CA ILE A 144 -14.89 -12.31 17.75
C ILE A 144 -14.74 -12.26 16.22
N GLU A 145 -14.55 -13.41 15.60
CA GLU A 145 -14.62 -13.58 14.16
C GLU A 145 -15.41 -14.86 13.84
N TYR A 146 -15.90 -14.99 12.61
CA TYR A 146 -16.65 -16.16 12.16
C TYR A 146 -16.16 -16.59 10.78
N ASP A 147 -15.86 -17.88 10.65
CA ASP A 147 -15.54 -18.50 9.37
C ASP A 147 -16.78 -19.18 8.78
N GLU A 148 -17.23 -18.70 7.63
CA GLU A 148 -18.44 -19.19 6.96
C GLU A 148 -18.23 -20.57 6.33
N SER A 149 -17.02 -20.89 5.85
CA SER A 149 -16.70 -22.21 5.27
C SER A 149 -16.80 -23.35 6.27
N SER A 150 -16.33 -23.13 7.49
CA SER A 150 -16.27 -24.14 8.55
C SER A 150 -17.35 -23.98 9.60
N CYS A 151 -18.25 -23.00 9.45
CA CYS A 151 -19.27 -22.64 10.45
C CYS A 151 -18.69 -22.54 11.87
N THR A 152 -17.55 -21.88 12.02
CA THR A 152 -16.82 -21.82 13.29
C THR A 152 -16.72 -20.39 13.79
N ILE A 153 -17.19 -20.14 15.02
CA ILE A 153 -16.96 -18.88 15.73
C ILE A 153 -15.64 -18.96 16.46
N VAL A 154 -14.84 -17.91 16.36
CA VAL A 154 -13.54 -17.79 17.04
C VAL A 154 -13.60 -16.59 17.98
N VAL A 155 -13.33 -16.83 19.26
CA VAL A 155 -13.20 -15.78 20.28
C VAL A 155 -11.81 -15.81 20.89
N THR A 156 -11.12 -14.67 20.93
CA THR A 156 -9.81 -14.60 21.58
C THR A 156 -9.95 -14.77 23.10
N ARG A 157 -9.12 -15.66 23.68
CA ARG A 157 -9.15 -15.97 25.11
C ARG A 157 -7.74 -16.02 25.67
N LYS A 158 -7.58 -15.43 26.85
CA LYS A 158 -6.39 -15.58 27.69
C LYS A 158 -6.78 -16.37 28.94
N ASN A 159 -6.06 -17.44 29.24
CA ASN A 159 -6.27 -18.29 30.40
C ASN A 159 -4.95 -18.36 31.20
N GLY A 160 -4.84 -17.56 32.27
CA GLY A 160 -3.57 -17.43 32.99
C GLY A 160 -2.45 -16.86 32.09
N LYS A 161 -1.42 -17.66 31.82
CA LYS A 161 -0.32 -17.30 30.91
C LYS A 161 -0.62 -17.64 29.44
N GLU A 162 -1.47 -18.64 29.21
CA GLU A 162 -1.81 -19.14 27.89
C GLU A 162 -2.72 -18.16 27.16
N VAL A 163 -2.39 -17.92 25.89
CA VAL A 163 -3.14 -17.06 24.98
C VAL A 163 -3.48 -17.89 23.75
N GLY A 164 -4.74 -17.81 23.34
CA GLY A 164 -5.24 -18.63 22.25
C GLY A 164 -6.64 -18.24 21.83
N ILE A 165 -7.30 -19.18 21.18
CA ILE A 165 -8.64 -19.00 20.65
C ILE A 165 -9.60 -20.01 21.26
N GLN A 166 -10.77 -19.53 21.68
CA GLN A 166 -11.92 -20.36 21.95
C GLN A 166 -12.71 -20.51 20.65
N LYS A 167 -12.81 -21.73 20.15
CA LYS A 167 -13.65 -22.08 19.02
C LYS A 167 -15.02 -22.52 19.51
N PHE A 168 -16.06 -22.16 18.78
CA PHE A 168 -17.40 -22.74 18.90
C PHE A 168 -17.80 -23.28 17.53
N GLU A 169 -18.05 -24.59 17.48
CA GLU A 169 -18.36 -25.39 16.30
C GLU A 169 -19.73 -26.05 16.49
N SER A 170 -20.26 -26.67 15.42
CA SER A 170 -21.62 -27.24 15.27
C SER A 170 -22.66 -26.24 14.76
N TYR A 171 -23.81 -26.75 14.29
CA TYR A 171 -24.91 -25.93 13.79
C TYR A 171 -25.50 -24.99 14.87
N ASP A 172 -25.49 -25.45 16.12
CA ASP A 172 -25.93 -24.72 17.31
C ASP A 172 -24.77 -24.07 18.09
N PHE A 173 -23.52 -24.20 17.60
CA PHE A 173 -22.31 -23.71 18.24
C PHE A 173 -22.09 -24.20 19.68
N SER A 174 -22.58 -25.40 19.99
CA SER A 174 -22.52 -25.98 21.33
C SER A 174 -21.17 -26.63 21.62
N LYS A 175 -20.45 -27.09 20.59
CA LYS A 175 -19.14 -27.71 20.75
C LYS A 175 -18.08 -26.61 20.90
N SER A 176 -17.43 -26.54 22.06
CA SER A 176 -16.40 -25.54 22.33
C SER A 176 -15.03 -26.16 22.58
N GLU A 177 -13.98 -25.60 21.97
CA GLU A 177 -12.59 -26.04 22.14
C GLU A 177 -11.67 -24.84 22.36
N PHE A 178 -10.73 -24.94 23.30
CA PHE A 178 -9.68 -23.93 23.50
C PHE A 178 -8.38 -24.38 22.84
N VAL A 179 -7.92 -23.62 21.85
CA VAL A 179 -6.66 -23.87 21.14
C VAL A 179 -5.62 -22.87 21.63
N VAL A 180 -4.58 -23.40 22.28
CA VAL A 180 -3.44 -22.60 22.77
C VAL A 180 -2.52 -22.26 21.60
N LEU A 181 -2.20 -20.97 21.44
CA LEU A 181 -1.34 -20.49 20.36
C LEU A 181 0.02 -19.97 20.87
N GLY A 182 0.10 -19.62 22.15
CA GLY A 182 1.33 -19.21 22.82
C GLY A 182 1.08 -18.69 24.23
N GLU A 183 2.06 -17.97 24.77
CA GLU A 183 1.97 -17.32 26.08
C GLU A 183 2.19 -15.81 25.95
N GLY A 184 1.52 -15.01 26.80
CA GLY A 184 1.80 -13.58 26.90
C GLY A 184 0.58 -12.68 27.10
N LEU A 185 0.53 -11.58 26.34
CA LEU A 185 -0.54 -10.58 26.40
C LEU A 185 -1.74 -11.01 25.54
N CYS A 186 -2.93 -10.51 25.86
CA CYS A 186 -4.13 -10.75 25.06
C CYS A 186 -3.93 -10.26 23.62
N MET A 187 -4.49 -11.01 22.66
CA MET A 187 -4.50 -10.63 21.26
C MET A 187 -5.39 -9.40 21.05
N GLY A 188 -4.80 -8.30 20.58
CA GLY A 188 -5.51 -7.05 20.27
C GLY A 188 -5.98 -6.95 18.82
N ASN A 189 -5.62 -7.92 17.98
CA ASN A 189 -6.01 -7.97 16.58
C ASN A 189 -6.01 -9.42 16.09
N ILE A 190 -6.99 -9.78 15.26
CA ILE A 190 -7.06 -11.03 14.50
C ILE A 190 -7.68 -10.73 13.14
N SER A 191 -7.41 -11.59 12.16
CA SER A 191 -8.06 -11.53 10.85
C SER A 191 -8.34 -12.94 10.36
N LEU A 192 -9.50 -13.18 9.77
CA LEU A 192 -9.79 -14.41 9.02
C LEU A 192 -9.64 -14.19 7.52
N SER A 193 -9.34 -15.27 6.80
CA SER A 193 -9.14 -15.26 5.35
C SER A 193 -10.46 -14.95 4.64
N PRO A 194 -10.48 -14.02 3.68
CA PRO A 194 -11.68 -13.72 2.89
C PRO A 194 -12.01 -14.82 1.86
N PHE A 195 -11.14 -15.83 1.70
CA PHE A 195 -11.25 -16.84 0.66
C PHE A 195 -11.95 -18.14 1.13
N ASN A 196 -12.58 -18.16 2.30
CA ASN A 196 -13.31 -19.32 2.82
C ASN A 196 -12.46 -20.61 2.86
N GLN A 197 -11.18 -20.49 3.25
CA GLN A 197 -10.23 -21.61 3.41
C GLN A 197 -10.06 -22.03 4.87
N GLY A 198 -10.79 -21.42 5.80
CA GLY A 198 -10.63 -21.65 7.23
C GLY A 198 -9.28 -21.20 7.81
N LEU A 199 -8.56 -20.29 7.15
CA LEU A 199 -7.29 -19.76 7.65
C LEU A 199 -7.50 -18.46 8.45
N GLY A 200 -6.78 -18.33 9.56
CA GLY A 200 -6.77 -17.12 10.39
C GLY A 200 -5.37 -16.69 10.82
N LEU A 201 -5.21 -15.38 11.01
CA LEU A 201 -3.99 -14.71 11.47
C LEU A 201 -4.15 -14.35 12.95
N PHE A 202 -3.25 -14.88 13.77
CA PHE A 202 -3.29 -14.74 15.23
C PHE A 202 -1.93 -14.26 15.75
N PRO A 203 -1.72 -12.93 15.86
CA PRO A 203 -0.48 -12.34 16.35
C PRO A 203 -0.35 -12.46 17.88
N ILE A 204 0.77 -12.97 18.36
CA ILE A 204 1.14 -13.01 19.79
C ILE A 204 2.55 -12.44 19.93
N GLY A 205 2.65 -11.26 20.54
CA GLY A 205 3.93 -10.56 20.64
C GLY A 205 4.48 -10.23 19.25
N ASN A 206 5.65 -10.76 18.92
CA ASN A 206 6.29 -10.61 17.60
C ASN A 206 6.12 -11.85 16.70
N VAL A 207 5.28 -12.81 17.08
CA VAL A 207 5.02 -14.05 16.33
C VAL A 207 3.63 -13.98 15.71
N LEU A 208 3.54 -14.11 14.39
CA LEU A 208 2.30 -14.28 13.65
C LEU A 208 2.01 -15.78 13.50
N ASN A 209 0.98 -16.28 14.16
CA ASN A 209 0.52 -17.65 13.99
C ASN A 209 -0.55 -17.70 12.89
N ILE A 210 -0.31 -18.51 11.86
CA ILE A 210 -1.29 -18.82 10.83
C ILE A 210 -1.94 -20.15 11.20
N VAL A 211 -3.23 -20.14 11.46
CA VAL A 211 -3.94 -21.29 12.05
C VAL A 211 -5.08 -21.69 11.12
N ASN A 212 -5.24 -22.98 10.91
CA ASN A 212 -6.47 -23.53 10.35
C ASN A 212 -7.51 -23.55 11.48
N VAL A 213 -8.51 -22.68 11.37
CA VAL A 213 -9.55 -22.46 12.36
C VAL A 213 -10.37 -23.72 12.59
N TYR A 214 -10.63 -24.52 11.55
CA TYR A 214 -11.40 -25.75 11.68
C TYR A 214 -10.63 -26.83 12.45
N SER A 215 -9.41 -27.15 12.05
CA SER A 215 -8.62 -28.19 12.75
C SER A 215 -7.96 -27.71 14.04
N GLY A 216 -7.86 -26.39 14.25
CA GLY A 216 -7.07 -25.79 15.35
C GLY A 216 -5.55 -25.91 15.15
N SER A 217 -5.08 -26.47 14.03
CA SER A 217 -3.65 -26.69 13.80
C SER A 217 -2.95 -25.44 13.28
N ILE A 218 -1.74 -25.18 13.79
CA ILE A 218 -0.88 -24.09 13.30
C ILE A 218 -0.26 -24.52 11.98
N VAL A 219 -0.60 -23.81 10.90
CA VAL A 219 -0.10 -24.05 9.53
C VAL A 219 1.29 -23.48 9.36
N ALA A 220 1.52 -22.26 9.87
CA ALA A 220 2.81 -21.58 9.78
C ALA A 220 3.00 -20.59 10.94
N LYS A 221 4.26 -20.29 11.25
CA LYS A 221 4.64 -19.25 12.23
C LYS A 221 5.68 -18.33 11.61
N TYR A 222 5.45 -17.03 11.69
CA TYR A 222 6.39 -16.01 11.24
C TYR A 222 6.80 -15.13 12.40
N THR A 223 8.11 -14.98 12.60
CA THR A 223 8.65 -14.11 13.63
C THR A 223 9.15 -12.82 12.98
N VAL A 224 8.61 -11.69 13.41
CA VAL A 224 9.07 -10.36 13.00
C VAL A 224 9.92 -9.72 14.10
N HIS A 225 10.58 -8.60 13.78
CA HIS A 225 11.50 -7.95 14.72
C HIS A 225 10.81 -7.34 15.94
N ASN A 226 9.60 -6.80 15.76
CA ASN A 226 8.90 -6.03 16.77
C ASN A 226 7.50 -6.61 17.04
N LYS A 227 6.84 -6.14 18.11
CA LYS A 227 5.48 -6.61 18.45
C LYS A 227 4.50 -6.23 17.34
N ILE A 228 3.71 -7.21 16.88
CA ILE A 228 2.65 -7.03 15.88
C ILE A 228 1.42 -6.40 16.56
N GLU A 229 0.87 -5.35 15.95
CA GLU A 229 -0.29 -4.61 16.45
C GLU A 229 -1.50 -4.68 15.50
N SER A 230 -1.27 -4.96 14.23
CA SER A 230 -2.32 -5.09 13.21
C SER A 230 -2.00 -6.15 12.18
N THR A 231 -3.04 -6.80 11.66
CA THR A 231 -2.94 -7.84 10.63
C THR A 231 -4.05 -7.68 9.59
N CYS A 232 -3.79 -8.08 8.35
CA CYS A 232 -4.77 -8.06 7.27
C CYS A 232 -4.40 -9.10 6.21
N PHE A 233 -5.38 -9.78 5.63
CA PHE A 233 -5.18 -10.58 4.41
C PHE A 233 -5.21 -9.69 3.18
N ASP A 234 -4.48 -10.11 2.13
CA ASP A 234 -4.78 -9.64 0.80
C ASP A 234 -6.19 -10.11 0.35
N LYS A 235 -6.80 -9.32 -0.53
CA LYS A 235 -8.17 -9.54 -1.03
C LYS A 235 -8.19 -10.19 -2.41
N ASP A 236 -7.08 -10.10 -3.13
CA ASP A 236 -6.89 -10.58 -4.49
C ASP A 236 -5.95 -11.81 -4.51
N ASP A 237 -4.96 -11.86 -3.60
CA ASP A 237 -4.02 -12.98 -3.47
C ASP A 237 -4.18 -13.75 -2.15
N LYS A 238 -4.65 -15.00 -2.25
CA LYS A 238 -4.79 -15.92 -1.10
C LYS A 238 -3.51 -16.19 -0.32
N ASN A 239 -2.36 -16.00 -0.93
CA ASN A 239 -1.08 -16.29 -0.32
C ASN A 239 -0.43 -15.08 0.34
N THR A 240 -0.95 -13.87 0.16
CA THR A 240 -0.32 -12.66 0.69
C THR A 240 -1.05 -12.15 1.93
N VAL A 241 -0.28 -11.83 2.97
CA VAL A 241 -0.77 -11.22 4.21
C VAL A 241 0.14 -10.09 4.65
N TYR A 242 -0.44 -9.19 5.43
CA TYR A 242 0.21 -7.98 5.92
C TYR A 242 0.16 -7.95 7.43
N CYS A 243 1.25 -7.49 8.06
CA CYS A 243 1.22 -7.13 9.47
C CYS A 243 1.99 -5.84 9.76
N GLY A 244 1.48 -5.07 10.73
CA GLY A 244 2.06 -3.81 11.18
C GLY A 244 2.60 -3.97 12.59
N ASP A 245 3.81 -3.47 12.83
CA ASP A 245 4.42 -3.52 14.16
C ASP A 245 4.22 -2.24 14.98
N ASN A 246 4.60 -2.33 16.25
CA ASN A 246 4.56 -1.22 17.21
C ASN A 246 5.65 -0.16 16.99
N ARG A 247 6.54 -0.34 16.01
CA ARG A 247 7.61 0.60 15.65
C ARG A 247 7.37 1.28 14.32
N GLY A 248 6.33 0.96 13.58
CA GLY A 248 5.98 1.61 12.32
C GLY A 248 6.49 0.91 11.06
N SER A 249 6.81 -0.38 11.16
CA SER A 249 7.16 -1.23 10.02
C SER A 249 5.96 -2.06 9.57
N VAL A 250 5.75 -2.15 8.25
CA VAL A 250 4.76 -3.02 7.61
C VAL A 250 5.49 -4.18 6.94
N TYR A 251 5.11 -5.40 7.27
CA TYR A 251 5.65 -6.62 6.71
C TYR A 251 4.68 -7.21 5.69
N PHE A 252 5.25 -7.68 4.58
CA PHE A 252 4.57 -8.38 3.50
C PHE A 252 5.03 -9.83 3.58
N ILE A 253 4.10 -10.73 3.89
CA ILE A 253 4.38 -12.13 4.14
C ILE A 253 3.62 -12.94 3.10
N ASN A 254 4.32 -13.84 2.42
CA ASN A 254 3.68 -14.82 1.57
C ASN A 254 3.59 -16.14 2.35
N ILE A 255 2.37 -16.64 2.58
CA ILE A 255 2.07 -17.84 3.37
C ILE A 255 2.75 -19.09 2.79
N SER A 256 2.92 -19.15 1.47
CA SER A 256 3.58 -20.29 0.81
C SER A 256 5.11 -20.25 0.97
N SER A 257 5.69 -19.08 1.23
CA SER A 257 7.12 -18.93 1.50
C SER A 257 7.37 -18.87 3.01
N CYS A 258 8.37 -19.59 3.52
CA CYS A 258 8.68 -19.59 4.95
C CYS A 258 9.31 -18.28 5.49
N GLU A 259 9.39 -17.20 4.69
CA GLU A 259 10.01 -15.93 5.09
C GLU A 259 9.17 -14.70 4.65
N PRO A 260 9.23 -13.58 5.41
CA PRO A 260 8.68 -12.30 4.96
C PRO A 260 9.49 -11.82 3.75
N PHE A 261 8.85 -11.63 2.61
CA PHE A 261 9.57 -11.24 1.40
C PHE A 261 9.88 -9.73 1.35
N LYS A 262 9.19 -8.91 2.17
CA LYS A 262 9.47 -7.46 2.25
C LYS A 262 9.08 -6.88 3.60
N ALA A 263 9.92 -5.99 4.13
CA ALA A 263 9.62 -5.16 5.28
C ALA A 263 9.81 -3.69 4.89
N LEU A 264 8.79 -2.86 5.11
CA LEU A 264 8.81 -1.44 4.80
C LEU A 264 8.69 -0.63 6.08
N LYS A 265 9.66 0.24 6.34
CA LYS A 265 9.56 1.22 7.42
C LYS A 265 8.72 2.41 6.93
N VAL A 266 7.53 2.57 7.50
CA VAL A 266 6.57 3.61 7.12
C VAL A 266 6.58 4.76 8.12
N SER A 267 6.77 4.46 9.40
CA SER A 267 6.88 5.46 10.46
C SER A 267 7.76 4.97 11.61
N ASN A 268 7.93 5.78 12.65
CA ASN A 268 8.61 5.41 13.89
C ASN A 268 7.65 5.12 15.06
N ILE A 269 6.36 4.97 14.76
CA ILE A 269 5.29 4.78 15.74
C ILE A 269 4.40 3.60 15.35
N SER A 270 3.64 3.10 16.31
CA SER A 270 2.84 1.90 16.14
C SER A 270 1.80 2.01 15.01
N ILE A 271 1.74 0.97 14.18
CA ILE A 271 0.69 0.80 13.16
C ILE A 271 -0.45 0.01 13.79
N HIS A 272 -1.46 0.73 14.27
CA HIS A 272 -2.57 0.12 15.00
C HIS A 272 -3.62 -0.51 14.09
N SER A 273 -3.74 -0.06 12.83
CA SER A 273 -4.71 -0.62 11.90
C SER A 273 -4.09 -0.72 10.51
N ILE A 274 -4.34 -1.83 9.83
CA ILE A 274 -3.97 -2.06 8.43
C ILE A 274 -5.20 -2.56 7.69
N CYS A 275 -5.37 -2.10 6.46
CA CYS A 275 -6.44 -2.53 5.58
C CYS A 275 -5.96 -2.54 4.13
N LYS A 276 -6.34 -3.56 3.35
CA LYS A 276 -6.08 -3.65 1.91
C LYS A 276 -7.31 -3.17 1.14
N LYS A 277 -7.11 -2.25 0.18
CA LYS A 277 -8.15 -1.80 -0.77
C LYS A 277 -7.55 -1.64 -2.16
N GLY A 278 -8.11 -2.32 -3.18
CA GLY A 278 -7.57 -2.26 -4.54
C GLY A 278 -6.09 -2.64 -4.56
N LEU A 279 -5.23 -1.91 -5.28
CA LEU A 279 -3.78 -2.21 -5.35
C LEU A 279 -2.96 -1.67 -4.15
N GLU A 280 -3.63 -1.21 -3.09
CA GLU A 280 -3.03 -0.37 -2.06
C GLU A 280 -3.25 -0.95 -0.66
N VAL A 281 -2.22 -0.83 0.17
CA VAL A 281 -2.28 -1.17 1.59
C VAL A 281 -2.28 0.12 2.40
N PHE A 282 -3.33 0.32 3.18
CA PHE A 282 -3.47 1.44 4.10
C PHE A 282 -2.93 1.03 5.47
N ALA A 283 -2.03 1.83 6.03
CA ALA A 283 -1.46 1.64 7.35
C ALA A 283 -1.68 2.89 8.20
N SER A 284 -2.44 2.77 9.28
CA SER A 284 -2.79 3.89 10.15
C SER A 284 -1.96 3.91 11.42
N THR A 285 -1.42 5.08 11.70
CA THR A 285 -0.76 5.44 12.95
C THR A 285 -1.64 6.39 13.76
N ILE A 286 -1.19 6.79 14.95
CA ILE A 286 -1.93 7.79 15.73
C ILE A 286 -1.96 9.19 15.09
N TYR A 287 -1.02 9.51 14.19
CA TYR A 287 -0.92 10.84 13.57
C TYR A 287 -1.38 10.88 12.12
N GLN A 288 -1.13 9.81 11.36
CA GLN A 288 -1.32 9.81 9.92
C GLN A 288 -1.66 8.40 9.42
N THR A 289 -2.50 8.35 8.39
CA THR A 289 -2.70 7.16 7.56
C THR A 289 -1.78 7.22 6.35
N TYR A 290 -1.10 6.12 6.06
CA TYR A 290 -0.20 5.99 4.93
C TYR A 290 -0.81 5.06 3.90
N LYS A 291 -0.65 5.42 2.64
CA LYS A 291 -1.02 4.61 1.49
C LYS A 291 0.24 4.00 0.89
N ILE A 292 0.30 2.68 0.86
CA ILE A 292 1.46 1.91 0.42
C ILE A 292 1.09 1.19 -0.87
N VAL A 293 1.87 1.43 -1.92
CA VAL A 293 1.72 0.76 -3.22
C VAL A 293 2.69 -0.42 -3.27
N PHE A 294 2.27 -1.52 -3.90
CA PHE A 294 3.06 -2.76 -4.00
C PHE A 294 4.49 -2.58 -4.56
N SER A 295 4.71 -1.57 -5.40
CA SER A 295 6.04 -1.16 -5.89
C SER A 295 7.03 -0.81 -4.77
N GLY A 296 6.56 -0.57 -3.54
CA GLY A 296 7.37 -0.21 -2.37
C GLY A 296 7.41 1.28 -2.07
N SER A 297 6.76 2.11 -2.89
CA SER A 297 6.51 3.51 -2.56
C SER A 297 5.37 3.62 -1.54
N HIS A 298 5.56 4.49 -0.54
CA HIS A 298 4.51 4.88 0.38
C HIS A 298 4.37 6.40 0.35
N ALA A 299 3.14 6.88 0.48
CA ALA A 299 2.84 8.30 0.58
C ALA A 299 1.86 8.53 1.75
N PRO A 300 1.94 9.66 2.45
CA PRO A 300 0.89 10.06 3.37
C PRO A 300 -0.45 10.15 2.62
N TYR A 301 -1.47 9.50 3.17
CA TYR A 301 -2.84 9.65 2.70
C TYR A 301 -3.42 10.88 3.39
N TYR A 302 -3.33 12.03 2.73
CA TYR A 302 -3.83 13.29 3.27
C TYR A 302 -5.35 13.26 3.30
N LEU A 303 -5.89 13.37 4.51
CA LEU A 303 -7.30 13.55 4.76
C LEU A 303 -7.48 14.92 5.40
N GLU A 304 -8.40 15.71 4.87
CA GLU A 304 -8.83 16.93 5.54
C GLU A 304 -9.57 16.50 6.82
N MET A 305 -8.88 16.64 7.94
CA MET A 305 -9.36 16.22 9.25
C MET A 305 -9.15 17.33 10.26
N GLU A 306 -10.07 17.41 11.20
CA GLU A 306 -9.88 18.27 12.36
C GLU A 306 -8.59 17.87 13.11
N PRO A 307 -7.85 18.85 13.62
CA PRO A 307 -6.64 18.58 14.38
C PRO A 307 -6.96 17.66 15.57
N TYR A 308 -6.04 16.74 15.87
CA TYR A 308 -6.08 15.82 17.03
C TYR A 308 -7.04 14.61 16.95
N SER A 309 -7.64 14.32 15.80
CA SER A 309 -8.41 13.08 15.61
C SER A 309 -7.51 11.89 15.24
N ILE A 310 -7.65 10.77 15.94
CA ILE A 310 -6.83 9.56 15.72
C ILE A 310 -7.63 8.51 14.96
N CYS A 311 -7.08 7.95 13.88
CA CYS A 311 -7.66 6.79 13.20
C CYS A 311 -7.58 5.55 14.10
N THR A 312 -8.71 5.12 14.68
CA THR A 312 -8.77 3.97 15.59
C THR A 312 -9.02 2.65 14.87
N ASN A 313 -9.73 2.68 13.74
CA ASN A 313 -10.08 1.50 12.98
C ASN A 313 -10.23 1.78 11.49
N MET A 314 -9.98 0.76 10.68
CA MET A 314 -10.25 0.74 9.25
C MET A 314 -10.99 -0.54 8.90
N SER A 315 -12.01 -0.41 8.05
CA SER A 315 -12.78 -1.53 7.51
C SER A 315 -13.00 -1.31 6.02
N GLU A 316 -12.89 -2.35 5.22
CA GLU A 316 -13.18 -2.29 3.79
C GLU A 316 -14.28 -3.28 3.44
N TYR A 317 -15.10 -2.89 2.47
CA TYR A 317 -16.03 -3.79 1.79
C TYR A 317 -16.21 -3.34 0.34
N LYS A 318 -15.73 -4.16 -0.60
CA LYS A 318 -15.69 -3.89 -2.04
C LYS A 318 -14.96 -2.56 -2.30
N ASP A 319 -15.65 -1.58 -2.88
CA ASP A 319 -15.07 -0.29 -3.25
C ASP A 319 -15.09 0.74 -2.12
N HIS A 320 -15.69 0.40 -0.96
CA HIS A 320 -15.83 1.31 0.16
C HIS A 320 -14.77 1.02 1.23
N LEU A 321 -14.08 2.07 1.66
CA LEU A 321 -13.21 2.05 2.84
C LEU A 321 -13.82 2.96 3.91
N LEU A 322 -14.05 2.39 5.09
CA LEU A 322 -14.50 3.08 6.28
C LEU A 322 -13.30 3.34 7.18
N LEU A 323 -13.05 4.61 7.47
CA LEU A 323 -12.07 5.06 8.45
C LEU A 323 -12.82 5.60 9.66
N THR A 324 -12.47 5.11 10.85
CA THR A 324 -13.06 5.56 12.11
C THR A 324 -12.05 6.41 12.86
N PHE A 325 -12.44 7.64 13.17
CA PHE A 325 -11.62 8.62 13.85
C PHE A 325 -12.21 8.95 15.21
N ARG A 326 -11.36 9.00 16.23
CA ARG A 326 -11.78 9.35 17.59
C ARG A 326 -11.09 10.63 18.05
N GLY A 327 -11.90 11.59 18.49
CA GLY A 327 -11.42 12.83 19.11
C GLY A 327 -11.05 12.65 20.58
N LEU A 328 -10.54 13.72 21.19
CA LEU A 328 -10.14 13.75 22.61
C LEU A 328 -11.32 13.56 23.57
N ASP A 329 -12.54 13.88 23.15
CA ASP A 329 -13.78 13.71 23.92
C ASP A 329 -14.42 12.32 23.75
N PHE A 330 -13.68 11.38 23.15
CA PHE A 330 -14.11 10.03 22.78
C PHE A 330 -15.22 9.97 21.74
N ARG A 331 -15.64 11.10 21.13
CA ARG A 331 -16.59 11.05 20.03
C ARG A 331 -15.93 10.52 18.78
N VAL A 332 -16.69 9.72 18.05
CA VAL A 332 -16.25 9.16 16.78
C VAL A 332 -16.84 9.88 15.59
N LYS A 333 -16.02 10.01 14.57
CA LYS A 333 -16.36 10.48 13.23
C LYS A 333 -15.94 9.40 12.24
N HIS A 334 -16.71 9.23 11.20
CA HIS A 334 -16.47 8.21 10.18
C HIS A 334 -16.26 8.90 8.84
N LEU A 335 -15.25 8.44 8.10
CA LEU A 335 -15.03 8.82 6.72
C LEU A 335 -15.24 7.60 5.84
N ILE A 336 -16.10 7.73 4.84
CA ILE A 336 -16.40 6.68 3.87
C ILE A 336 -15.75 7.10 2.56
N CYS A 337 -14.68 6.41 2.18
CA CYS A 337 -13.97 6.61 0.93
C CYS A 337 -14.49 5.60 -0.11
N GLY A 338 -15.43 6.04 -0.97
CA GLY A 338 -15.94 5.31 -2.13
C GLY A 338 -15.68 6.06 -3.44
N LYS A 339 -16.69 6.18 -4.32
CA LYS A 339 -16.65 7.09 -5.48
C LYS A 339 -16.54 8.57 -5.08
N LYS A 340 -17.10 8.90 -3.91
CA LYS A 340 -16.98 10.20 -3.25
C LYS A 340 -16.60 9.95 -1.79
N GLU A 341 -15.93 10.92 -1.20
CA GLU A 341 -15.62 10.93 0.22
C GLU A 341 -16.79 11.54 0.98
N VAL A 342 -17.28 10.83 1.98
CA VAL A 342 -18.44 11.23 2.78
C VAL A 342 -18.08 11.19 4.25
N TYR A 343 -18.28 12.31 4.94
CA TYR A 343 -18.06 12.44 6.37
C TYR A 343 -19.37 12.22 7.12
N LEU A 344 -19.30 11.42 8.19
CA LEU A 344 -20.42 11.09 9.04
C LEU A 344 -20.05 11.37 10.50
N SER A 345 -20.85 12.18 11.18
CA SER A 345 -20.73 12.41 12.62
C SER A 345 -22.08 12.21 13.29
N LEU A 346 -22.18 11.17 14.11
CA LEU A 346 -23.42 10.74 14.76
C LEU A 346 -23.47 11.08 16.24
N GLY A 347 -22.44 11.76 16.76
CA GLY A 347 -22.28 12.06 18.18
C GLY A 347 -22.02 10.84 19.07
N VAL A 348 -21.71 9.67 18.48
CA VAL A 348 -21.45 8.41 19.19
C VAL A 348 -20.13 8.49 19.96
N LYS A 349 -20.08 7.89 21.16
CA LYS A 349 -18.86 7.80 21.97
C LYS A 349 -18.30 6.38 22.02
N GLN A 350 -16.98 6.28 21.90
CA GLN A 350 -16.22 5.03 22.01
C GLN A 350 -15.05 5.20 22.97
N VAL A 351 -15.17 4.68 24.19
CA VAL A 351 -14.13 4.82 25.22
C VAL A 351 -12.92 3.90 24.96
N LYS A 352 -13.15 2.82 24.23
CA LYS A 352 -12.10 1.93 23.70
C LYS A 352 -12.14 1.89 22.18
N ARG A 353 -11.16 1.22 21.56
CA ARG A 353 -11.21 0.92 20.14
C ARG A 353 -12.27 -0.14 19.88
N HIS A 354 -13.20 0.15 18.98
CA HIS A 354 -14.13 -0.81 18.39
C HIS A 354 -13.76 -1.09 16.94
N ARG A 355 -14.27 -2.20 16.42
CA ARG A 355 -14.09 -2.61 15.02
C ARG A 355 -15.34 -2.30 14.22
N ASP A 356 -15.69 -1.01 14.19
CA ASP A 356 -16.78 -0.51 13.33
C ASP A 356 -16.55 -1.00 11.90
N ARG A 357 -17.60 -1.57 11.30
CA ARG A 357 -17.50 -2.28 10.02
C ARG A 357 -18.48 -1.71 9.01
N ILE A 358 -18.02 -1.61 7.78
CA ILE A 358 -18.88 -1.50 6.61
C ILE A 358 -19.11 -2.90 6.06
N TYR A 359 -20.36 -3.25 5.78
CA TYR A 359 -20.71 -4.54 5.20
C TYR A 359 -21.95 -4.39 4.32
N ARG A 360 -21.80 -4.75 3.03
CA ARG A 360 -22.80 -4.44 2.00
C ARG A 360 -23.13 -2.95 2.06
N ASP A 361 -24.41 -2.59 2.15
CA ASP A 361 -24.87 -1.20 2.10
C ASP A 361 -25.07 -0.58 3.49
N TYR A 362 -24.49 -1.20 4.53
CA TYR A 362 -24.68 -0.79 5.91
C TYR A 362 -23.37 -0.62 6.68
N ILE A 363 -23.38 0.33 7.62
CA ILE A 363 -22.29 0.61 8.56
C ILE A 363 -22.77 0.26 9.96
N TYR A 364 -21.98 -0.56 10.65
CA TYR A 364 -22.22 -1.02 12.00
C TYR A 364 -21.30 -0.25 12.95
N ILE A 365 -21.88 0.59 13.81
CA ILE A 365 -21.15 1.50 14.69
C ILE A 365 -21.50 1.18 16.14
N VAL A 366 -20.49 0.95 16.98
CA VAL A 366 -20.69 0.70 18.41
C VAL A 366 -20.80 2.01 19.19
N ASP A 367 -21.80 2.10 20.07
CA ASP A 367 -22.01 3.19 21.01
C ASP A 367 -21.87 2.68 22.46
N ASP A 368 -20.76 3.06 23.11
CA ASP A 368 -20.45 2.68 24.50
C ASP A 368 -21.33 3.39 25.53
N GLU A 369 -21.90 4.56 25.21
CA GLU A 369 -22.78 5.30 26.13
C GLU A 369 -24.14 4.63 26.24
N ARG A 370 -24.61 4.03 25.14
CA ARG A 370 -25.92 3.36 25.05
C ARG A 370 -25.85 1.82 25.08
N ASN A 371 -24.65 1.24 25.13
CA ASN A 371 -24.43 -0.21 24.94
C ASN A 371 -25.17 -0.74 23.70
N SER A 372 -24.97 -0.07 22.57
CA SER A 372 -25.75 -0.35 21.36
C SER A 372 -24.90 -0.42 20.10
N ILE A 373 -25.40 -1.11 19.07
CA ILE A 373 -24.84 -1.07 17.70
C ILE A 373 -25.85 -0.35 16.82
N ARG A 374 -25.46 0.82 16.32
CA ARG A 374 -26.26 1.62 15.38
C ARG A 374 -25.94 1.20 13.96
N ILE A 375 -26.99 0.96 13.17
CA ILE A 375 -26.89 0.58 11.76
C ILE A 375 -27.26 1.78 10.91
N ILE A 376 -26.33 2.19 10.06
CA ILE A 376 -26.48 3.31 9.14
C ILE A 376 -26.47 2.78 7.72
N GLU A 377 -27.41 3.20 6.90
CA GLU A 377 -27.37 2.88 5.47
C GLU A 377 -26.37 3.80 4.75
N VAL A 378 -25.49 3.22 3.93
CA VAL A 378 -24.37 3.94 3.29
C VAL A 378 -24.86 5.02 2.31
N HIS A 379 -25.99 4.80 1.64
CA HIS A 379 -26.50 5.72 0.61
C HIS A 379 -27.27 6.91 1.19
N SER A 380 -28.17 6.66 2.16
CA SER A 380 -28.99 7.69 2.79
C SER A 380 -28.29 8.37 3.98
N LEU A 381 -27.28 7.70 4.56
CA LEU A 381 -26.63 8.07 5.83
C LEU A 381 -27.61 8.12 7.02
N GLU A 382 -28.78 7.52 6.87
CA GLU A 382 -29.79 7.46 7.93
C GLU A 382 -29.59 6.23 8.82
N ALA A 383 -29.94 6.39 10.09
CA ALA A 383 -29.94 5.29 11.03
C ALA A 383 -31.19 4.42 10.85
N VAL A 384 -31.01 3.23 10.29
CA VAL A 384 -32.11 2.32 9.94
C VAL A 384 -32.47 1.32 11.05
N TYR A 385 -31.54 1.06 11.97
CA TYR A 385 -31.77 0.15 13.09
C TYR A 385 -30.78 0.38 14.23
N THR A 386 -31.12 -0.05 15.45
CA THR A 386 -30.22 -0.02 16.61
C THR A 386 -30.43 -1.27 17.45
N TYR A 387 -29.36 -2.03 17.66
CA TYR A 387 -29.34 -3.16 18.60
C TYR A 387 -28.93 -2.66 19.98
N THR A 388 -29.69 -2.98 21.02
CA THR A 388 -29.38 -2.54 22.40
C THR A 388 -29.13 -3.74 23.29
N PHE A 389 -28.09 -3.65 24.12
CA PHE A 389 -27.66 -4.73 25.01
C PHE A 389 -27.62 -4.26 26.46
N LYS A 390 -27.88 -5.19 27.39
CA LYS A 390 -27.78 -4.93 28.84
C LYS A 390 -26.33 -4.82 29.31
N GLU A 391 -25.43 -5.53 28.62
CA GLU A 391 -24.01 -5.57 28.92
C GLU A 391 -23.21 -4.73 27.93
N LYS A 392 -22.01 -4.32 28.33
CA LYS A 392 -21.07 -3.65 27.44
C LYS A 392 -20.70 -4.56 26.27
N ILE A 393 -20.71 -3.98 25.08
CA ILE A 393 -20.32 -4.66 23.86
C ILE A 393 -18.79 -4.76 23.83
N LEU A 394 -18.29 -5.98 23.69
CA LEU A 394 -16.85 -6.20 23.53
C LEU A 394 -16.42 -6.01 22.10
N ASP A 395 -17.13 -6.68 21.20
CA ASP A 395 -16.82 -6.73 19.77
C ASP A 395 -18.00 -7.38 19.02
N PHE A 396 -18.02 -7.29 17.69
CA PHE A 396 -19.07 -7.92 16.88
C PHE A 396 -18.52 -8.35 15.51
N PHE A 397 -19.23 -9.25 14.85
CA PHE A 397 -18.94 -9.67 13.48
C PHE A 397 -20.25 -9.87 12.70
N VAL A 398 -20.26 -9.45 11.44
CA VAL A 398 -21.41 -9.57 10.54
C VAL A 398 -21.02 -10.29 9.25
N CYS A 399 -21.88 -11.20 8.82
CA CYS A 399 -21.81 -11.88 7.53
C CYS A 399 -23.19 -11.94 6.86
N ASN A 400 -23.29 -12.68 5.76
CA ASN A 400 -24.52 -12.83 4.99
C ASN A 400 -25.64 -13.46 5.82
N THR A 401 -25.30 -14.36 6.73
CA THR A 401 -26.27 -15.23 7.42
C THR A 401 -26.53 -14.80 8.86
N PHE A 402 -25.52 -14.22 9.52
CA PHE A 402 -25.57 -13.92 10.94
C PHE A 402 -24.95 -12.57 11.30
N LEU A 403 -25.44 -12.00 12.40
CA LEU A 403 -24.74 -11.00 13.20
C LEU A 403 -24.42 -11.62 14.56
N PHE A 404 -23.14 -11.64 14.90
CA PHE A 404 -22.62 -12.09 16.19
C PHE A 404 -22.22 -10.87 17.01
N VAL A 405 -22.73 -10.76 18.23
CA VAL A 405 -22.36 -9.69 19.17
C VAL A 405 -21.82 -10.31 20.44
N LEU A 406 -20.56 -10.03 20.75
CA LEU A 406 -19.88 -10.51 21.94
C LEU A 406 -20.06 -9.50 23.08
N THR A 407 -20.63 -9.95 24.18
CA THR A 407 -20.64 -9.26 25.48
C THR A 407 -19.74 -9.99 26.47
N ARG A 408 -19.75 -9.57 27.74
CA ARG A 408 -18.82 -10.10 28.76
C ARG A 408 -18.92 -11.60 28.97
N PHE A 409 -20.12 -12.16 28.88
CA PHE A 409 -20.37 -13.59 29.12
C PHE A 409 -21.16 -14.28 28.01
N THR A 410 -21.66 -13.53 27.04
CA THR A 410 -22.63 -14.05 26.07
C THR A 410 -22.25 -13.66 24.65
N ILE A 411 -22.43 -14.58 23.71
CA ILE A 411 -22.49 -14.27 22.28
C ILE A 411 -23.96 -14.24 21.89
N HIS A 412 -24.45 -13.09 21.46
CA HIS A 412 -25.79 -12.93 20.92
C HIS A 412 -25.75 -13.14 19.41
N ILE A 413 -26.64 -14.01 18.91
CA ILE A 413 -26.69 -14.37 17.50
C ILE A 413 -28.03 -13.90 16.93
N PHE A 414 -27.94 -13.12 15.86
CA PHE A 414 -29.09 -12.64 15.11
C PHE A 414 -29.03 -13.17 13.67
N SER A 415 -30.18 -13.52 13.11
CA SER A 415 -30.34 -13.96 11.72
C SER A 415 -31.76 -13.65 11.26
N ASN A 416 -31.96 -13.40 9.96
CA ASN A 416 -33.31 -13.27 9.39
C ASN A 416 -33.86 -14.58 8.82
N ASN A 417 -33.04 -15.62 8.69
CA ASN A 417 -33.50 -16.91 8.21
C ASN A 417 -34.31 -17.59 9.32
N THR A 418 -35.51 -18.08 9.00
CA THR A 418 -36.38 -18.81 9.95
C THR A 418 -35.70 -20.01 10.58
#